data_AF-A0A2T4VBQ4-F1
#
_entry.id   AF-A0A2T4VBQ4-F1
#
_cell.length_a   1.000
_cell.length_b   1.000
_cell.length_c   1.000
_cell.angle_alpha   90.00
_cell.angle_beta   90.00
_cell.angle_gamma   90.00
#
_symmetry.space_group_name_H-M   'P 1'
#
loop_
_entity.id
_entity.type
_entity.pdbx_description
1 polymer ?
#
loop_
_entity_poly.entity_id
_entity_poly.type
_entity_poly.pdbx_seq_one_letter_code
_entity_poly.pdbx_strand_id
1 'polypeptide(L)'
;MERKVGSSTTVTAKEVKAALEKTQTLTSEEDKVLRMRHGAGAASKSAPLPRAAGNNEELGDELLVIEMQLMKAMRERTGQAKSASKPKATTGANATKDKIVRALRKKK
;
A
#
# COMPACT_ATOMS: atom_id res chain seq x y z
N MET A 1 17.70 13.35 52.21
CA MET A 1 17.51 12.13 51.39
C MET A 1 17.27 12.55 49.96
N GLU A 2 18.32 12.62 49.16
CA GLU A 2 18.20 12.86 47.72
C GLU A 2 17.72 11.57 47.05
N ARG A 3 16.49 11.60 46.52
CA ARG A 3 15.98 10.49 45.72
C ARG A 3 16.70 10.54 44.38
N LYS A 4 17.62 9.59 44.14
CA LYS A 4 18.11 9.27 42.79
C LYS A 4 16.89 8.95 41.94
N VAL A 5 16.48 9.89 41.10
CA VAL A 5 15.51 9.65 40.03
C VAL A 5 16.20 8.66 39.10
N GLY A 6 15.78 7.39 39.20
CA GLY A 6 16.30 6.31 38.37
C GLY A 6 16.25 6.71 36.91
N SER A 7 17.37 6.52 36.23
CA SER A 7 17.58 6.51 34.78
C SER A 7 16.31 6.82 33.98
N SER A 8 16.20 8.04 33.47
CA SER A 8 15.20 8.39 32.45
C SER A 8 15.51 7.57 31.20
N THR A 9 14.93 6.36 31.12
CA THR A 9 15.02 5.52 29.93
C THR A 9 14.22 6.22 28.85
N THR A 10 14.89 6.97 28.00
CA THR A 10 14.27 7.65 26.86
C THR A 10 13.72 6.59 25.92
N VAL A 11 12.42 6.33 26.01
CA VAL A 11 11.71 5.39 25.15
C VAL A 11 11.68 5.96 23.74
N THR A 12 12.39 5.33 22.81
CA THR A 12 12.45 5.79 21.42
C THR A 12 11.27 5.24 20.61
N ALA A 13 10.84 6.00 19.60
CA ALA A 13 9.77 5.57 18.69
C ALA A 13 10.07 4.23 17.98
N LYS A 14 11.36 3.93 17.74
CA LYS A 14 11.81 2.67 17.12
C LYS A 14 11.61 1.48 18.06
N GLU A 15 11.95 1.63 19.33
CA GLU A 15 11.77 0.58 20.35
C GLU A 15 10.29 0.31 20.58
N VAL A 16 9.47 1.37 20.67
CA VAL A 16 8.01 1.24 20.79
C VAL A 16 7.43 0.51 19.59
N LYS A 17 7.84 0.88 18.37
CA LYS A 17 7.37 0.18 17.16
C LYS A 17 7.72 -1.32 17.19
N ALA A 18 8.95 -1.66 17.54
CA ALA A 18 9.40 -3.06 17.60
C ALA A 18 8.71 -3.86 18.72
N ALA A 19 8.39 -3.22 19.84
CA ALA A 19 7.66 -3.83 20.95
C ALA A 19 6.18 -4.05 20.61
N LEU A 20 5.53 -3.04 20.00
CA LEU A 20 4.13 -3.11 19.58
C LEU A 20 3.91 -4.18 18.49
N GLU A 21 4.87 -4.39 17.59
CA GLU A 21 4.78 -5.46 16.58
C GLU A 21 4.81 -6.88 17.17
N LYS A 22 5.38 -7.07 18.36
CA LYS A 22 5.48 -8.37 19.04
C LYS A 22 4.35 -8.61 20.05
N THR A 23 3.59 -7.57 20.37
CA THR A 23 2.57 -7.61 21.42
C THR A 23 1.23 -8.02 20.82
N GLN A 24 0.60 -9.05 21.36
CA GLN A 24 -0.71 -9.55 20.91
C GLN A 24 -1.86 -9.28 21.90
N THR A 25 -1.55 -8.72 23.06
CA THR A 25 -2.50 -8.55 24.17
C THR A 25 -3.16 -7.18 24.22
N LEU A 26 -2.68 -6.22 23.44
CA LEU A 26 -3.21 -4.86 23.42
C LEU A 26 -4.44 -4.80 22.53
N THR A 27 -5.44 -4.05 22.98
CA THR A 27 -6.56 -3.66 22.12
C THR A 27 -6.08 -2.69 21.04
N SER A 28 -6.86 -2.58 19.96
CA SER A 28 -6.54 -1.66 18.85
C SER A 28 -6.48 -0.20 19.29
N GLU A 29 -7.30 0.20 20.27
CA GLU A 29 -7.30 1.56 20.81
C GLU A 29 -6.04 1.83 21.65
N GLU A 30 -5.62 0.87 22.48
CA GLU A 30 -4.40 1.00 23.28
C GLU A 30 -3.15 1.07 22.41
N ASP A 31 -3.03 0.19 21.41
CA ASP A 31 -1.92 0.22 20.44
C ASP A 31 -1.87 1.58 19.71
N LYS A 32 -3.03 2.11 19.29
CA LYS A 32 -3.13 3.43 18.66
C LYS A 32 -2.67 4.56 19.59
N VAL A 33 -3.12 4.57 20.84
CA VAL A 33 -2.74 5.61 21.82
C VAL A 33 -1.24 5.57 22.09
N LEU A 34 -0.64 4.39 22.25
CA LEU A 34 0.79 4.24 22.46
C LEU A 34 1.60 4.72 21.25
N ARG A 35 1.15 4.40 20.03
CA ARG A 35 1.77 4.92 18.79
C ARG A 35 1.73 6.42 18.72
N MET A 36 0.58 7.04 19.00
CA MET A 36 0.44 8.50 18.99
C MET A 36 1.29 9.17 20.08
N ARG A 37 1.31 8.60 21.29
CA ARG A 37 2.07 9.15 22.43
C ARG A 37 3.58 9.14 22.18
N HIS A 38 4.10 8.09 21.56
CA HIS A 38 5.54 7.90 21.35
C HIS A 38 6.00 8.24 19.93
N GLY A 39 5.10 8.74 19.07
CA GLY A 39 5.41 9.00 17.66
C GLY A 39 5.83 7.74 16.89
N ALA A 40 5.45 6.55 17.37
CA ALA A 40 5.69 5.32 16.64
C ALA A 40 4.73 5.29 15.45
N GLY A 41 5.28 5.27 14.23
CA GLY A 41 4.48 5.31 13.00
C GLY A 41 3.50 4.13 12.86
N ALA A 42 2.77 4.12 11.74
CA ALA A 42 1.83 3.06 11.42
C ALA A 42 2.47 1.66 11.52
N ALA A 43 1.63 0.66 11.81
CA ALA A 43 2.03 -0.74 11.79
C ALA A 43 2.69 -1.11 10.47
N SER A 44 3.55 -2.14 10.49
CA SER A 44 4.14 -2.66 9.26
C SER A 44 3.06 -2.94 8.21
N LYS A 45 3.36 -2.68 6.93
CA LYS A 45 2.45 -3.01 5.82
C LYS A 45 2.19 -4.51 5.71
N SER A 46 3.02 -5.34 6.34
CA SER A 46 2.87 -6.79 6.44
C SER A 46 2.10 -7.24 7.68
N ALA A 47 1.81 -6.33 8.62
CA ALA A 47 1.03 -6.67 9.80
C ALA A 47 -0.44 -6.87 9.39
N PRO A 48 -1.12 -7.90 9.90
CA PRO A 48 -2.56 -8.06 9.68
C PRO A 48 -3.29 -6.80 10.16
N LEU A 49 -4.18 -6.27 9.33
CA LEU A 49 -5.04 -5.17 9.76
C LEU A 49 -5.91 -5.64 10.93
N PRO A 50 -6.13 -4.81 11.95
CA PRO A 50 -7.09 -5.14 13.00
C PRO A 50 -8.44 -5.40 12.35
N ARG A 51 -8.99 -6.60 12.55
CA ARG A 51 -10.31 -6.95 12.02
C ARG A 51 -11.34 -6.14 12.78
N ALA A 52 -12.05 -5.26 12.09
CA ALA A 52 -13.09 -4.42 12.68
C ALA A 52 -14.24 -5.24 13.30
N ALA A 53 -14.39 -6.51 12.89
CA ALA A 53 -15.40 -7.43 13.37
C ALA A 53 -15.21 -7.95 14.80
N GLY A 54 -13.99 -7.88 15.37
CA GLY A 54 -13.72 -8.47 16.68
C GLY A 54 -14.15 -9.94 16.75
N ASN A 55 -15.09 -10.25 17.66
CA ASN A 55 -15.68 -11.59 17.86
C ASN A 55 -17.08 -11.75 17.22
N ASN A 56 -17.54 -10.79 16.41
CA ASN A 56 -18.84 -10.87 15.74
C ASN A 56 -18.66 -11.47 14.33
N GLU A 57 -19.03 -12.74 14.17
CA GLU A 57 -18.90 -13.47 12.91
C GLU A 57 -19.80 -12.90 11.80
N GLU A 58 -21.05 -12.53 12.12
CA GLU A 58 -22.00 -11.95 11.15
C GLU A 58 -21.44 -10.65 10.54
N LEU A 59 -20.90 -9.77 11.38
CA LEU A 59 -20.26 -8.54 10.92
C LEU A 59 -18.96 -8.84 10.13
N GLY A 60 -18.27 -9.93 10.46
CA GLY A 60 -17.13 -10.43 9.69
C GLY A 60 -17.51 -10.82 8.28
N ASP A 61 -18.61 -11.55 8.11
CA ASP A 61 -19.13 -11.98 6.81
C ASP A 61 -19.60 -10.79 5.97
N GLU A 62 -20.30 -9.82 6.57
CA GLU A 62 -20.71 -8.59 5.88
C GLU A 62 -19.50 -7.80 5.35
N LEU A 63 -18.48 -7.63 6.18
CA LEU A 63 -17.25 -6.93 5.78
C LEU A 63 -16.50 -7.69 4.67
N LEU A 64 -16.50 -9.03 4.70
CA LEU A 64 -15.89 -9.84 3.66
C LEU A 64 -16.61 -9.69 2.32
N VAL A 65 -17.95 -9.69 2.34
CA VAL A 65 -18.75 -9.46 1.12
C VAL A 65 -18.44 -8.08 0.52
N ILE A 66 -18.37 -7.04 1.35
CA ILE A 66 -18.01 -5.68 0.91
C ILE A 66 -16.61 -5.65 0.30
N GLU A 67 -15.62 -6.33 0.92
CA GLU A 67 -14.26 -6.41 0.40
C GLU A 67 -14.21 -7.10 -0.98
N MET A 68 -14.93 -8.21 -1.14
CA MET A 68 -15.01 -8.91 -2.42
C MET A 68 -15.60 -8.02 -3.52
N GLN A 69 -16.67 -7.28 -3.21
CA GLN A 69 -17.30 -6.34 -4.15
C GLN A 69 -16.35 -5.20 -4.52
N LEU A 70 -15.62 -4.65 -3.55
CA LEU A 70 -14.64 -3.60 -3.79
C LEU A 70 -13.49 -4.09 -4.67
N MET A 71 -12.94 -5.27 -4.38
CA MET A 71 -11.87 -5.88 -5.18
C MET A 71 -12.33 -6.17 -6.62
N LYS A 72 -13.58 -6.60 -6.81
CA LYS A 72 -14.18 -6.76 -8.13
C LYS A 72 -14.27 -5.42 -8.87
N ALA A 73 -14.81 -4.37 -8.23
CA ALA A 73 -14.90 -3.04 -8.81
C ALA A 73 -13.52 -2.43 -9.15
N MET A 74 -12.50 -2.67 -8.31
CA MET A 74 -11.12 -2.24 -8.58
C MET A 74 -10.51 -2.98 -9.78
N ARG A 75 -10.76 -4.28 -9.92
CA ARG A 75 -10.33 -5.08 -11.09
C ARG A 75 -11.02 -4.61 -12.36
N GLU A 76 -12.32 -4.31 -12.32
CA GLU A 76 -13.06 -3.77 -13.46
C GLU A 76 -12.48 -2.40 -13.89
N ARG A 77 -12.23 -1.51 -12.93
CA ARG A 77 -11.61 -0.20 -13.17
C ARG A 77 -10.20 -0.31 -13.77
N THR A 78 -9.37 -1.20 -13.25
CA THR A 78 -8.00 -1.41 -13.76
C THR A 78 -7.94 -2.22 -15.06
N GLY A 79 -8.91 -3.10 -15.31
CA GLY A 79 -9.08 -3.83 -16.56
C GLY A 79 -9.42 -2.88 -17.73
N GLN A 80 -10.25 -1.87 -17.50
CA GLN A 80 -10.52 -0.82 -18.49
C GLN A 80 -9.28 0.03 -18.79
N ALA A 81 -8.46 0.34 -17.78
CA ALA A 81 -7.22 1.10 -17.96
C ALA A 81 -6.18 0.38 -18.86
N LYS A 82 -6.15 -0.96 -18.87
CA LYS A 82 -5.25 -1.75 -19.73
C LYS A 82 -5.75 -1.85 -21.20
N SER A 83 -7.03 -1.66 -21.45
CA SER A 83 -7.61 -1.63 -22.81
C SER A 83 -7.46 -0.24 -23.46
N ALA A 84 -7.45 0.83 -22.66
CA ALA A 84 -7.31 2.21 -23.16
C ALA A 84 -5.86 2.63 -23.50
N SER A 85 -4.86 1.80 -23.23
CA SER A 85 -3.45 2.11 -23.46
C SER A 85 -2.85 1.41 -24.69
N LYS A 86 -3.60 1.28 -25.78
CA LYS A 86 -2.95 1.18 -27.09
C LYS A 86 -2.81 2.61 -27.63
N PRO A 87 -1.65 3.28 -27.46
CA PRO A 87 -1.37 4.35 -28.39
C PRO A 87 -1.42 3.71 -29.77
N LYS A 88 -2.41 4.10 -30.57
CA LYS A 88 -2.37 3.95 -32.01
C LYS A 88 -1.05 4.57 -32.42
N ALA A 89 -0.03 3.74 -32.62
CA ALA A 89 1.29 4.18 -33.05
C ALA A 89 1.06 4.90 -34.37
N THR A 90 1.03 6.22 -34.27
CA THR A 90 1.02 7.10 -35.42
C THR A 90 2.28 6.78 -36.20
N THR A 91 2.08 6.61 -37.49
CA THR A 91 3.00 6.11 -38.53
C THR A 91 4.21 7.02 -38.79
N GLY A 92 4.74 7.70 -37.77
CA GLY A 92 5.77 8.74 -37.91
C GLY A 92 7.22 8.24 -37.94
N ALA A 93 7.55 7.14 -37.27
CA ALA A 93 8.96 6.75 -37.10
C ALA A 93 9.58 6.04 -38.33
N ASN A 94 8.76 5.45 -39.20
CA ASN A 94 9.24 4.68 -40.37
C ASN A 94 9.00 5.34 -41.73
N ALA A 95 8.11 6.34 -41.83
CA ALA A 95 7.81 6.98 -43.12
C ALA A 95 9.03 7.67 -43.75
N THR A 96 9.93 8.23 -42.93
CA THR A 96 11.16 8.88 -43.42
C THR A 96 12.19 7.84 -43.90
N LYS A 97 12.33 6.71 -43.18
CA LYS A 97 13.22 5.62 -43.60
C LYS A 97 12.76 4.99 -44.91
N ASP A 98 11.45 4.79 -45.08
CA ASP A 98 10.88 4.25 -46.32
C ASP A 98 11.07 5.19 -47.52
N LYS A 99 10.97 6.51 -47.33
CA LYS A 99 11.28 7.49 -48.39
C LYS A 99 12.75 7.43 -48.81
N ILE A 100 13.67 7.32 -47.85
CA ILE A 100 15.12 7.24 -48.12
C ILE A 100 15.45 5.95 -48.88
N VAL A 101 14.93 4.80 -48.44
CA VAL A 101 15.14 3.51 -49.11
C VAL A 101 14.57 3.52 -50.53
N ARG A 102 13.39 4.13 -50.75
CA ARG A 102 12.80 4.24 -52.07
C ARG A 102 13.61 5.13 -53.01
N ALA A 103 14.17 6.23 -52.51
CA ALA A 103 15.03 7.12 -53.28
C ALA A 103 16.35 6.44 -53.70
N LEU A 104 16.97 5.66 -52.80
CA LEU A 104 18.18 4.89 -53.10
C LEU A 104 17.95 3.79 -54.14
N ARG A 105 16.80 3.10 -54.06
CA ARG A 105 16.42 2.06 -55.04
C ARG A 105 16.17 2.61 -56.44
N LYS A 106 15.74 3.87 -56.58
CA LYS A 106 15.44 4.51 -57.87
C LYS A 106 16.69 5.06 -58.58
N LYS A 107 17.85 5.04 -57.92
CA LYS A 107 19.14 5.53 -58.44
C LYS A 107 20.05 4.40 -58.97
N LYS A 108 19.57 3.15 -58.95
CA LYS A 108 20.11 2.05 -59.77
C LYS A 108 19.24 1.92 -61.01
#